data_AF-E7REF9-F1
#
_entry.id   AF-E7REF9-F1
#
_cell.length_a   1.000
_cell.length_b   1.000
_cell.length_c   1.000
_cell.angle_alpha   90.00
_cell.angle_beta   90.00
_cell.angle_gamma   90.00
#
_symmetry.space_group_name_H-M   'P 1'
#
loop_
_entity.id
_entity.type
_entity.pdbx_description
1 polymer ?
#
loop_
_entity_poly.entity_id
_entity_poly.type
_entity_poly.pdbx_seq_one_letter_code
_entity_poly.pdbx_strand_id
1 'polypeptide(L)' 'MFTIFKKKCAVCKQKANEPRKYYDDQHKAVFVCVKCVIYAERRAYLKRKA' A
#
# COMPACT_ATOMS: atom_id res chain seq x y z
N MET A 1 23.30 -12.42 6.37
CA MET A 1 22.16 -11.95 7.20
C MET A 1 21.16 -11.26 6.25
N PHE A 2 20.20 -12.02 5.74
CA PHE A 2 19.37 -11.62 4.59
C PHE A 2 18.37 -10.51 4.98
N THR A 3 18.65 -9.28 4.58
CA THR A 3 17.72 -8.15 4.64
C THR A 3 16.64 -8.36 3.57
N ILE A 4 15.58 -9.07 3.96
CA ILE A 4 14.37 -9.20 3.15
C ILE A 4 13.76 -7.80 3.06
N PHE A 5 13.90 -7.15 1.90
CA PHE A 5 13.22 -5.92 1.51
C PHE A 5 11.70 -6.18 1.46
N LYS A 6 11.09 -6.35 2.63
CA LYS A 6 9.66 -6.55 2.78
C LYS A 6 8.99 -5.23 2.42
N LYS A 7 8.10 -5.28 1.42
CA LYS A 7 7.37 -4.09 0.96
C LYS A 7 6.63 -3.46 2.14
N LYS A 8 6.92 -2.18 2.39
CA LYS A 8 6.31 -1.40 3.47
C LYS A 8 4.97 -0.85 3.00
N CYS A 9 4.05 -0.69 3.93
CA CYS A 9 2.79 -0.04 3.64
C CYS A 9 3.00 1.47 3.47
N ALA A 10 2.44 2.08 2.42
CA ALA A 10 2.51 3.52 2.22
C ALA A 10 1.78 4.33 3.30
N VAL A 11 0.77 3.74 3.94
CA VAL A 11 -0.01 4.39 5.01
C VAL A 11 0.68 4.28 6.36
N CYS A 12 0.87 3.07 6.88
CA CYS A 12 1.39 2.87 8.23
C CYS A 12 2.92 2.76 8.30
N LYS A 13 3.63 2.73 7.17
CA LYS A 13 5.08 2.55 7.04
C LYS A 13 5.66 1.26 7.67
N GLN A 14 4.82 0.43 8.28
CA GLN A 14 5.17 -0.89 8.79
C GLN A 14 5.24 -1.91 7.65
N LYS A 15 5.74 -3.10 7.97
CA LYS A 15 5.70 -4.25 7.05
C LYS A 15 4.25 -4.51 6.63
N ALA A 16 3.98 -4.48 5.33
CA ALA A 16 2.63 -4.72 4.85
C ALA A 16 2.25 -6.19 5.09
N ASN A 17 1.23 -6.40 5.93
CA ASN A 17 0.57 -7.69 6.09
C ASN A 17 -0.52 -7.79 5.01
N GLU A 18 -0.40 -8.81 4.14
CA GLU A 18 -1.21 -8.98 2.92
C GLU A 18 -1.27 -7.69 2.05
N PRO A 19 -0.14 -7.31 1.40
CA PRO A 19 -0.07 -6.07 0.65
C PRO A 19 -1.00 -6.07 -0.58
N ARG A 20 -1.92 -5.11 -0.63
CA ARG A 20 -2.70 -4.80 -1.84
C ARG A 20 -2.04 -3.69 -2.63
N LYS A 21 -2.12 -3.77 -3.96
CA LYS A 21 -1.63 -2.71 -4.86
C LYS A 21 -2.68 -1.61 -4.97
N TYR A 22 -2.24 -0.38 -4.77
CA TYR A 22 -3.00 0.85 -4.96
C TYR A 22 -2.17 1.85 -5.72
N TYR A 23 -2.79 2.93 -6.17
CA TYR A 23 -2.12 4.06 -6.81
C TYR A 23 -2.36 5.32 -5.99
N ASP A 24 -1.29 6.05 -5.70
CA ASP A 24 -1.39 7.38 -5.09
C ASP A 24 -1.87 8.41 -6.12
N ASP A 25 -2.09 9.65 -5.65
CA ASP A 25 -2.42 10.82 -6.47
C ASP A 25 -1.46 11.01 -7.67
N GLN A 26 -0.18 10.72 -7.45
CA GLN A 26 0.87 10.80 -8.48
C GLN A 26 0.89 9.59 -9.44
N HIS A 27 -0.14 8.73 -9.43
CA HIS A 27 -0.22 7.50 -10.20
C HIS A 27 0.93 6.51 -9.91
N LYS A 28 1.57 6.63 -8.75
CA LYS A 28 2.62 5.71 -8.29
C LYS A 28 2.01 4.48 -7.65
N ALA A 29 2.46 3.30 -8.06
CA ALA A 29 2.04 2.05 -7.46
C ALA A 29 2.58 1.91 -6.03
N VAL A 30 1.69 1.91 -5.06
CA VAL A 30 1.98 1.75 -3.63
C VAL A 30 1.40 0.46 -3.09
N PHE A 31 2.03 -0.08 -2.04
CA PHE A 31 1.53 -1.24 -1.32
C PHE A 31 0.81 -0.78 -0.06
N VAL A 32 -0.40 -1.27 0.15
CA VAL A 32 -1.25 -0.92 1.28
C VAL A 32 -1.60 -2.20 2.05
N CYS A 33 -1.46 -2.15 3.37
CA CYS A 33 -1.84 -3.26 4.24
C CYS A 33 -3.37 -3.39 4.32
N VAL A 34 -3.93 -4.59 4.55
CA VAL A 34 -5.39 -4.76 4.64
C VAL A 34 -6.03 -3.85 5.69
N LYS A 35 -5.41 -3.70 6.86
CA LYS A 35 -5.88 -2.77 7.92
C LYS A 35 -5.90 -1.31 7.48
N CYS A 36 -5.03 -0.97 6.52
CA CYS A 36 -4.81 0.37 6.01
C CYS A 36 -5.69 0.69 4.78
N VAL A 37 -6.44 -0.29 4.26
CA VAL A 37 -7.29 -0.16 3.06
C VAL A 37 -8.31 0.96 3.22
N ILE A 38 -9.01 1.00 4.35
CA ILE A 38 -10.04 2.02 4.63
C ILE A 38 -9.41 3.41 4.63
N TYR A 39 -8.23 3.55 5.22
CA TYR A 39 -7.51 4.82 5.26
C TYR A 39 -6.97 5.21 3.87
N ALA A 40 -6.55 4.23 3.08
CA ALA A 40 -6.13 4.47 1.72
C ALA A 40 -7.31 4.92 0.84
N GLU A 41 -8.47 4.30 0.97
CA GLU A 41 -9.68 4.71 0.25
C GLU A 41 -10.11 6.14 0.64
N ARG A 42 -10.01 6.51 1.93
CA ARG A 42 -10.24 7.90 2.38
C ARG A 42 -9.26 8.91 1.80
N ARG A 43 -8.02 8.49 1.55
CA ARG A 43 -6.98 9.31 0.89
C ARG A 43 -7.10 9.31 -0.63
N ALA A 44 -8.18 8.77 -1.18
CA ALA A 44 -8.41 8.64 -2.62
C ALA A 44 -7.35 7.81 -3.35
N TYR A 45 -6.69 6.86 -2.65
CA TYR A 45 -5.84 5.89 -3.32
C TYR A 45 -6.70 5.03 -4.26
N LEU A 46 -6.36 5.02 -5.54
CA LEU A 46 -7.15 4.34 -6.57
C LEU A 46 -6.74 2.86 -6.66
N LYS A 47 -7.73 1.96 -6.59
CA LYS A 47 -7.57 0.60 -7.10
C LYS A 47 -7.74 0.69 -8.61
N ARG A 48 -6.66 0.55 -9.39
CA ARG A 48 -6.81 0.43 -10.85
C ARG A 48 -7.63 -0.83 -11.11
N LYS A 49 -8.87 -0.68 -11.59
CA LYS A 49 -9.57 -1.78 -12.24
C LYS A 49 -8.79 -2.06 -13.53
N ALA A 50 -8.37 -3.31 -13.69
CA ALA A 50 -7.86 -3.81 -14.97
C ALA A 50 -8.91 -3.58 -16.07
#